data_AF-A0ABD5XSN6-F1
#
_entry.id   AF-A0ABD5XSN6-F1
#
_cell.length_a   1.000
_cell.length_b   1.000
_cell.length_c   1.000
_cell.angle_alpha   90.00
_cell.angle_beta   90.00
_cell.angle_gamma   90.00
#
_symmetry.space_group_name_H-M   'P 1'
#
loop_
_entity.id
_entity.type
_entity.pdbx_description
1 polymer ?
#
loop_
_entity_poly.entity_id
_entity_poly.type
_entity_poly.pdbx_seq_one_letter_code
_entity_poly.pdbx_strand_id
1 'polypeptide(L)'
;MRRTKSTLTTVVFGLAGAAFPERTIAYANRLLLAGYDNPEDLEPSEWYVSLTRWVSLLVAAGALLEFLVDRRDSRAEKRARTDPADDE
;
A
#
# COMPACT_ATOMS: atom_id res chain seq x y z
N MET A 1 2.93 -10.37 -17.21
CA MET A 1 3.76 -9.31 -16.59
C MET A 1 3.93 -9.64 -15.11
N ARG A 2 5.14 -9.98 -14.65
CA ARG A 2 5.41 -10.20 -13.21
C ARG A 2 5.38 -8.85 -12.47
N ARG A 3 4.27 -8.54 -11.79
CA ARG A 3 4.06 -7.29 -11.03
C ARG A 3 4.33 -7.39 -9.52
N THR A 4 4.90 -8.49 -9.03
CA THR A 4 5.03 -8.77 -7.58
C THR A 4 5.87 -7.74 -6.80
N LYS A 5 6.79 -7.00 -7.43
CA LYS A 5 7.63 -6.00 -6.74
C LYS A 5 6.85 -4.74 -6.31
N SER A 6 5.72 -4.45 -6.97
CA SER A 6 4.96 -3.23 -6.70
C SER A 6 4.20 -3.30 -5.38
N THR A 7 3.67 -4.48 -5.05
CA THR A 7 2.70 -4.65 -3.96
C THR A 7 3.35 -4.51 -2.58
N LEU A 8 4.56 -5.04 -2.39
CA LEU A 8 5.28 -4.93 -1.11
C LEU A 8 5.63 -3.47 -0.77
N THR A 9 6.00 -2.70 -1.79
CA THR A 9 6.29 -1.26 -1.66
C THR A 9 5.03 -0.51 -1.22
N THR A 10 3.86 -0.83 -1.79
CA THR A 10 2.57 -0.27 -1.38
C THR A 10 2.23 -0.59 0.08
N VAL A 11 2.54 -1.81 0.56
CA VAL A 11 2.38 -2.15 1.98
C VAL A 11 3.21 -1.22 2.85
N VAL A 12 4.49 -1.03 2.52
CA VAL A 12 5.40 -0.15 3.28
C VAL A 12 4.88 1.29 3.30
N PHE A 13 4.45 1.82 2.14
CA PHE A 13 3.88 3.17 2.06
C PHE A 13 2.59 3.32 2.85
N GLY A 14 1.68 2.34 2.79
CA GLY A 14 0.45 2.36 3.59
C GLY A 14 0.73 2.31 5.10
N LEU A 15 1.71 1.51 5.53
CA LEU A 15 2.13 1.48 6.94
C LEU A 15 2.78 2.79 7.38
N ALA A 16 3.64 3.39 6.55
CA ALA A 16 4.24 4.69 6.82
C ALA A 16 3.17 5.79 6.91
N GLY A 17 2.18 5.78 6.01
CA GLY A 17 1.05 6.72 6.05
C GLY A 17 0.18 6.56 7.29
N ALA A 18 0.01 5.34 7.79
CA ALA A 18 -0.74 5.06 9.02
C ALA A 18 0.01 5.48 10.29
N ALA A 19 1.34 5.29 10.31
CA ALA A 19 2.20 5.65 11.43
C ALA A 19 2.41 7.17 11.53
N PHE A 20 2.54 7.84 10.38
CA PHE A 20 2.83 9.28 10.28
C PHE A 20 1.77 10.02 9.44
N PRO A 21 0.49 10.05 9.88
CA PRO A 21 -0.60 10.62 9.10
C PRO A 21 -0.40 12.12 8.85
N GLU A 22 0.03 12.89 9.86
CA GLU A 22 0.30 14.33 9.73
C GLU A 22 1.40 14.63 8.70
N ARG A 23 2.48 13.84 8.71
CA ARG A 23 3.58 14.00 7.74
C ARG A 23 3.10 13.71 6.31
N THR A 24 2.24 12.71 6.17
CA THR A 24 1.63 12.33 4.90
C THR A 24 0.73 13.43 4.37
N ILE A 25 -0.10 14.01 5.24
CA ILE A 25 -0.95 15.16 4.92
C ILE A 25 -0.11 16.37 4.53
N ALA A 26 0.95 16.71 5.28
CA ALA A 26 1.82 17.83 4.96
C ALA A 26 2.49 17.68 3.58
N TYR A 27 2.92 16.45 3.23
CA TYR A 27 3.49 16.18 1.91
C TYR A 27 2.43 16.29 0.80
N ALA A 28 1.24 15.73 1.02
CA ALA A 28 0.12 15.84 0.10
C ALA A 28 -0.32 17.30 -0.10
N ASN A 29 -0.36 18.09 0.97
CA ASN A 29 -0.69 19.51 0.95
C ASN A 29 0.29 20.29 0.06
N ARG A 30 1.60 20.09 0.25
CA ARG A 30 2.63 20.73 -0.58
C ARG A 30 2.54 20.36 -2.06
N LEU A 31 2.08 19.15 -2.39
CA LEU A 31 1.92 18.69 -3.78
C LEU A 31 0.62 19.16 -4.42
N LEU A 32 -0.49 19.02 -3.70
CA LEU A 32 -1.84 19.23 -4.22
C LEU A 32 -2.25 20.70 -4.18
N LEU A 33 -1.77 21.46 -3.19
CA LEU A 33 -2.06 22.88 -3.04
C LEU A 33 -0.89 23.76 -3.51
N ALA A 34 0.02 23.22 -4.31
CA ALA A 34 1.06 24.01 -4.96
C ALA A 34 0.41 25.13 -5.82
N GLY A 35 0.69 26.39 -5.47
CA GLY A 35 0.14 27.56 -6.14
C GLY A 35 -1.06 28.21 -5.46
N TYR A 36 -1.55 27.67 -4.34
CA TYR A 36 -2.41 28.42 -3.42
C TYR A 36 -1.55 29.37 -2.57
N ASP A 37 -2.13 30.50 -2.16
CA ASP A 37 -1.51 31.34 -1.15
C ASP A 37 -1.62 30.62 0.20
N ASN A 38 -0.46 30.39 0.83
CA ASN A 38 -0.31 29.94 2.21
C ASN A 38 -0.77 28.49 2.54
N PRO A 39 -0.48 27.47 1.72
CA PRO A 39 -0.85 26.09 2.01
C PRO A 39 -0.17 25.52 3.27
N GLU A 40 0.99 26.05 3.65
CA GLU A 40 1.76 25.66 4.83
C GLU A 40 1.07 25.99 6.16
N ASP A 41 0.17 26.97 6.19
CA ASP A 41 -0.54 27.41 7.40
C ASP A 41 -1.80 26.57 7.67
N LEU A 42 -2.11 25.62 6.78
CA LEU A 42 -3.26 24.73 6.96
C LEU A 42 -2.93 23.61 7.94
N GLU A 43 -3.55 23.66 9.11
CA GLU A 43 -3.52 22.57 10.09
C GLU A 43 -4.64 21.54 9.79
N PRO A 44 -4.30 20.23 9.73
CA PRO A 44 -5.31 19.21 9.53
C PRO A 44 -6.17 19.03 10.78
N SER A 45 -7.49 18.91 10.57
CA SER A 45 -8.40 18.54 11.65
C SER A 45 -8.15 17.13 12.16
N GLU A 46 -8.44 16.88 13.45
CA GLU A 46 -8.22 15.56 14.08
C GLU A 46 -8.95 14.41 13.37
N TRP A 47 -10.16 14.66 12.85
CA TRP A 47 -10.92 13.67 12.10
C TRP A 47 -10.23 13.31 10.77
N TYR A 48 -9.58 14.28 10.13
CA TYR A 48 -8.86 14.08 8.86
C TYR A 48 -7.56 13.31 9.06
N VAL A 49 -6.84 13.59 10.16
CA VAL A 49 -5.70 12.78 10.61
C VAL A 49 -6.12 11.33 10.85
N SER A 50 -7.23 11.14 11.58
CA SER A 50 -7.79 9.81 11.86
C SER A 50 -8.20 9.08 10.59
N LEU A 51 -8.87 9.76 9.66
CA LEU A 51 -9.25 9.20 8.37
C LEU A 51 -8.03 8.79 7.55
N THR A 52 -7.00 9.65 7.48
CA THR A 52 -5.76 9.37 6.76
C THR A 52 -5.08 8.13 7.30
N ARG A 53 -5.05 7.96 8.63
CA ARG A 53 -4.52 6.74 9.26
C ARG A 53 -5.30 5.50 8.82
N TRP A 54 -6.63 5.53 8.87
CA TRP A 54 -7.47 4.39 8.47
C TRP A 54 -7.36 4.05 6.99
N VAL A 55 -7.39 5.06 6.11
CA VAL A 55 -7.21 4.86 4.67
C VAL A 55 -5.85 4.24 4.39
N SER A 56 -4.78 4.72 5.04
CA SER A 56 -3.43 4.18 4.86
C SER A 56 -3.31 2.72 5.34
N LEU A 57 -3.97 2.36 6.45
CA LEU A 57 -4.07 0.98 6.92
C LEU A 57 -4.82 0.09 5.91
N LEU A 58 -5.93 0.57 5.35
CA LEU A 58 -6.69 -0.16 4.35
C LEU A 58 -5.88 -0.40 3.08
N VAL A 59 -5.11 0.60 2.63
CA VAL A 59 -4.19 0.47 1.49
C VAL A 59 -3.12 -0.59 1.79
N ALA A 60 -2.50 -0.56 2.97
CA ALA A 60 -1.53 -1.57 3.37
C ALA A 60 -2.13 -2.97 3.43
N ALA A 61 -3.33 -3.11 4.00
CA ALA A 61 -4.03 -4.39 4.11
C ALA A 61 -4.40 -4.95 2.73
N GLY A 62 -4.95 -4.11 1.84
CA GLY A 62 -5.29 -4.51 0.47
C GLY A 62 -4.07 -5.00 -0.32
N ALA A 63 -2.97 -4.25 -0.25
CA ALA A 63 -1.72 -4.66 -0.90
C ALA A 63 -1.15 -5.95 -0.28
N LEU A 64 -1.21 -6.12 1.04
CA LEU A 64 -0.75 -7.34 1.69
C LEU A 64 -1.57 -8.56 1.24
N LEU A 65 -2.89 -8.43 1.14
CA LEU A 65 -3.77 -9.49 0.65
C LEU A 65 -3.45 -9.87 -0.79
N GLU A 66 -3.28 -8.89 -1.68
CA GLU A 66 -2.87 -9.13 -3.08
C GLU A 66 -1.53 -9.88 -3.15
N PHE A 67 -0.54 -9.46 -2.36
CA PHE A 67 0.76 -10.11 -2.30
C PHE A 67 0.67 -11.57 -1.81
N LEU A 68 -0.18 -11.84 -0.81
CA LEU A 68 -0.36 -13.19 -0.28
C LEU A 68 -1.06 -14.11 -1.29
N VAL A 69 -2.03 -13.59 -2.05
CA VAL A 69 -2.70 -14.34 -3.13
C VAL A 69 -1.70 -14.69 -4.25
N ASP A 70 -0.93 -13.71 -4.76
CA ASP A 70 0.09 -13.95 -5.80
C ASP A 70 1.13 -15.00 -5.36
N ARG A 71 1.55 -14.92 -4.08
CA ARG A 71 2.48 -15.90 -3.49
C ARG A 71 1.88 -17.29 -3.39
N ARG A 72 0.59 -17.41 -3.08
CA ARG A 72 -0.11 -18.70 -3.00
C ARG A 72 -0.19 -19.34 -4.38
N ASP A 73 -0.62 -18.58 -5.38
CA ASP A 73 -0.83 -19.08 -6.74
C ASP A 73 0.52 -19.48 -7.37
N SER A 74 1.57 -18.67 -7.18
CA SER A 74 2.95 -19.01 -7.58
C SER A 74 3.46 -20.31 -6.95
N ARG A 75 3.09 -20.61 -5.69
CA ARG A 75 3.46 -21.87 -5.02
C ARG A 75 2.68 -23.05 -5.59
N ALA A 76 1.41 -22.88 -5.92
CA ALA A 76 0.58 -23.92 -6.53
C ALA A 76 1.11 -24.30 -7.92
N GLU A 77 1.42 -23.31 -8.77
CA GLU A 77 2.03 -23.55 -10.08
C GLU A 77 3.38 -24.27 -9.96
N LYS A 78 4.22 -23.87 -9.00
CA LYS A 78 5.52 -24.50 -8.80
C LYS A 78 5.35 -25.98 -8.44
N ARG A 79 4.40 -26.32 -7.55
CA ARG A 79 4.11 -27.71 -7.17
C ARG A 79 3.67 -28.54 -8.38
N ALA A 80 2.70 -28.04 -9.14
CA ALA A 80 2.18 -28.73 -10.34
C ALA A 80 3.25 -28.97 -11.42
N ARG A 81 4.30 -28.13 -11.49
CA ARG A 81 5.41 -28.32 -12.42
C ARG A 81 6.46 -29.33 -11.94
N THR A 82 6.67 -29.44 -10.63
CA THR A 82 7.64 -30.40 -10.03
C THR A 82 7.08 -31.80 -9.84
N ASP A 83 5.78 -31.98 -9.98
CA ASP A 83 5.09 -33.26 -9.87
C ASP A 83 4.51 -33.63 -11.26
N PRO A 84 5.34 -33.92 -12.29
CA PRO A 84 4.83 -34.57 -13.47
C PRO A 84 4.43 -35.97 -13.02
N ALA A 85 3.17 -36.34 -13.28
CA ALA A 85 2.65 -37.66 -12.97
C ALA A 85 3.69 -38.73 -13.31
N ASP A 86 4.05 -39.53 -12.30
CA ASP A 86 4.55 -40.87 -12.50
C ASP A 86 3.43 -41.65 -13.21
N ASP A 87 3.30 -41.44 -14.52
CA ASP A 87 2.50 -42.27 -15.41
C ASP A 87 3.34 -43.51 -15.73
N GLU A 88 3.28 -44.53 -14.87
CA GLU A 88 3.52 -45.94 -15.20
C GLU A 88 2.19 -46.70 -15.32
#